data_AF-A0A6F9C9T9-F1
#
_entry.id   AF-A0A6F9C9T9-F1
#
_cell.length_a   1.000
_cell.length_b   1.000
_cell.length_c   1.000
_cell.angle_alpha   90.00
_cell.angle_beta   90.00
_cell.angle_gamma   90.00
#
_symmetry.space_group_name_H-M   'P 1'
#
loop_
_entity.id
_entity.type
_entity.pdbx_description
1 polymer ?
#
loop_
_entity_poly.entity_id
_entity_poly.type
_entity_poly.pdbx_seq_one_letter_code
_entity_poly.pdbx_strand_id
1 'polypeptide(L)'
;MSDSGSNSKTVVEQSVSDSVQLGDSVTLNCTIHTETCAGEHSVYWFRHGSGESRPGIIYTHRDRSDQCENSPEAGSPTQSCVYNLPKRNLSLSDAGIYYCAVASCGEILFGNGTKLNVQGKPLMLF
;
A
#
# COMPACT_ATOMS: atom_id res chain seq x y z
N MET A 1 -3.32 0.01 38.77
CA MET A 1 -4.22 0.50 37.72
C MET A 1 -3.65 1.80 37.20
N SER A 2 -2.83 1.73 36.15
CA SER A 2 -2.41 2.87 35.34
C SER A 2 -2.11 2.30 33.96
N ASP A 3 -3.11 2.31 33.08
CA ASP A 3 -2.97 1.92 31.69
C ASP A 3 -2.27 3.07 30.95
N SER A 4 -0.94 3.01 30.87
CA SER A 4 -0.16 3.95 30.05
C SER A 4 -0.24 3.49 28.60
N GLY A 5 -1.42 3.64 28.00
CA GLY A 5 -1.60 3.48 26.56
C GLY A 5 -0.81 4.56 25.84
N SER A 6 0.40 4.22 25.39
CA SER A 6 1.13 5.02 24.40
C SER A 6 0.25 5.08 23.17
N ASN A 7 -0.28 6.26 22.85
CA ASN A 7 -1.15 6.46 21.70
C ASN A 7 -0.28 6.44 20.43
N SER A 8 0.20 5.27 20.02
CA SER A 8 1.01 5.10 18.82
C SER A 8 0.15 5.41 17.60
N LYS A 9 0.26 6.63 17.09
CA LYS A 9 -0.48 7.05 15.91
C LYS A 9 0.25 6.54 14.67
N THR A 10 -0.31 5.51 14.05
CA THR A 10 0.10 5.02 12.74
C THR A 10 -1.00 5.29 11.72
N VAL A 11 -0.66 5.94 10.62
CA VAL A 11 -1.59 6.25 9.52
C VAL A 11 -1.11 5.56 8.26
N VAL A 12 -2.04 4.90 7.55
CA VAL A 12 -1.78 4.24 6.27
C VAL A 12 -2.54 4.98 5.16
N GLU A 13 -1.80 5.53 4.21
CA GLU A 13 -2.34 6.23 3.05
C GLU A 13 -2.05 5.45 1.77
N GLN A 14 -3.05 5.34 0.90
CA GLN A 14 -2.91 4.71 -0.42
C GLN A 14 -3.32 5.70 -1.51
N SER A 15 -2.66 5.61 -2.66
CA SER A 15 -3.02 6.40 -3.84
C SER A 15 -4.44 6.10 -4.31
N VAL A 16 -5.08 7.11 -4.91
CA VAL A 16 -6.44 7.02 -5.43
C VAL A 16 -6.48 6.15 -6.70
N SER A 17 -7.67 5.71 -7.07
CA SER A 17 -7.93 4.85 -8.23
C SER A 17 -7.29 5.33 -9.54
N ASP A 18 -6.70 4.41 -10.29
CA ASP A 18 -6.09 4.68 -11.60
C ASP A 18 -6.79 3.90 -12.71
N SER A 19 -6.82 4.51 -13.90
CA SER A 19 -7.26 3.85 -15.14
C SER A 19 -6.12 3.81 -16.14
N VAL A 20 -5.75 2.62 -16.57
CA VAL A 20 -4.57 2.35 -17.40
C VAL A 20 -4.92 1.44 -18.57
N GLN A 21 -4.10 1.43 -19.62
CA GLN A 21 -4.32 0.61 -20.81
C GLN A 21 -3.62 -0.75 -20.71
N LEU A 22 -4.03 -1.70 -21.54
CA LEU A 22 -3.35 -2.99 -21.68
C LEU A 22 -1.87 -2.81 -22.06
N GLY A 23 -1.01 -3.53 -21.34
CA GLY A 23 0.44 -3.50 -21.50
C GLY A 23 1.15 -2.37 -20.74
N ASP A 24 0.41 -1.44 -20.13
CA ASP A 24 1.00 -0.36 -19.34
C ASP A 24 1.67 -0.92 -18.07
N SER A 25 2.44 -0.04 -17.41
CA SER A 25 3.00 -0.30 -16.09
C SER A 25 2.55 0.79 -15.12
N VAL A 26 2.25 0.41 -13.89
CA VAL A 26 1.86 1.32 -12.81
C VAL A 26 2.60 0.91 -11.54
N THR A 27 2.85 1.87 -10.66
CA THR A 27 3.35 1.60 -9.31
C THR A 27 2.29 2.04 -8.32
N LEU A 28 1.82 1.10 -7.50
CA LEU A 28 0.88 1.39 -6.41
C LEU A 28 1.69 1.76 -5.17
N ASN A 29 1.28 2.82 -4.48
CA ASN A 29 2.03 3.36 -3.35
C ASN A 29 1.22 3.22 -2.06
N CYS A 30 1.91 2.81 -0.99
CA CYS A 30 1.39 2.77 0.37
C CYS A 30 2.33 3.58 1.26
N THR A 31 1.87 4.72 1.75
CA THR A 31 2.63 5.60 2.64
C THR A 31 2.20 5.36 4.08
N ILE A 32 3.18 5.25 4.96
CA ILE A 32 2.95 4.97 6.38
C ILE A 32 3.61 6.07 7.20
N HIS A 33 2.85 6.69 8.08
CA HIS A 33 3.35 7.66 9.03
C HIS A 33 3.31 7.07 10.43
N THR A 34 4.45 6.98 11.10
CA THR A 34 4.56 6.43 12.47
C THR A 34 5.32 7.37 13.40
N GLU A 35 4.78 7.59 14.59
CA GLU A 35 5.40 8.44 15.63
C GLU A 35 6.35 7.66 16.57
N THR A 36 5.94 6.48 17.07
CA THR A 36 6.64 5.82 18.21
C THR A 36 7.13 4.40 17.95
N CYS A 37 6.95 3.86 16.74
CA CYS A 37 7.42 2.51 16.34
C CYS A 37 8.23 2.55 15.04
N ALA A 38 9.11 3.53 14.91
CA ALA A 38 9.93 3.72 13.72
C ALA A 38 10.84 2.49 13.48
N GLY A 39 10.64 1.77 12.37
CA GLY A 39 11.57 0.75 11.86
C GLY A 39 11.15 -0.72 11.98
N GLU A 40 10.02 -1.06 12.59
CA GLU A 40 9.54 -2.45 12.72
C GLU A 40 8.19 -2.62 12.00
N HIS A 41 8.22 -2.47 10.67
CA HIS A 41 7.02 -2.53 9.82
C HIS A 41 7.10 -3.70 8.86
N SER A 42 6.11 -4.59 8.92
CA SER A 42 5.88 -5.59 7.86
C SER A 42 4.70 -5.16 7.01
N VAL A 43 4.92 -5.04 5.70
CA VAL A 43 3.89 -4.61 4.74
C VAL A 43 3.45 -5.76 3.86
N TYR A 44 2.14 -5.90 3.74
CA TYR A 44 1.46 -6.95 2.99
C TYR A 44 0.55 -6.32 1.95
N TRP A 45 0.68 -6.77 0.71
CA TRP A 45 -0.24 -6.38 -0.35
C TRP A 45 -1.21 -7.51 -0.64
N PHE A 46 -2.49 -7.14 -0.69
CA PHE A 46 -3.59 -8.02 -1.04
C PHE A 46 -4.27 -7.47 -2.28
N ARG A 47 -4.79 -8.37 -3.10
CA ARG A 47 -5.62 -7.99 -4.23
C ARG A 47 -6.96 -8.70 -4.14
N HIS A 48 -8.02 -7.94 -4.32
CA HIS A 48 -9.36 -8.45 -4.61
C HIS A 48 -9.62 -8.29 -6.12
N GLY A 49 -9.41 -9.36 -6.89
CA GLY A 49 -9.59 -9.37 -8.33
C GLY A 49 -11.06 -9.32 -8.75
N SER A 50 -11.31 -8.79 -9.96
CA SER A 50 -12.65 -8.81 -10.54
C SER A 50 -13.11 -10.25 -10.78
N GLY A 51 -14.10 -10.71 -10.00
CA GLY A 51 -14.63 -12.08 -10.03
C GLY A 51 -14.00 -13.05 -9.02
N GLU A 52 -13.08 -12.59 -8.17
CA GLU A 52 -12.51 -13.41 -7.10
C GLU A 52 -13.37 -13.35 -5.84
N SER A 53 -13.56 -14.50 -5.17
CA SER A 53 -14.36 -14.58 -3.94
C SER A 53 -13.58 -14.19 -2.68
N ARG A 54 -12.24 -14.23 -2.72
CA ARG A 54 -11.36 -13.94 -1.59
C ARG A 54 -10.12 -13.17 -2.05
N PRO A 55 -9.68 -12.15 -1.30
CA PRO A 55 -8.42 -11.48 -1.60
C PRO A 55 -7.21 -12.42 -1.44
N GLY A 56 -6.29 -12.41 -2.40
CA GLY A 56 -5.02 -13.13 -2.32
C GLY A 56 -3.87 -12.22 -1.87
N ILE A 57 -2.90 -12.77 -1.12
CA ILE A 57 -1.63 -12.08 -0.84
C ILE A 57 -0.78 -12.11 -2.10
N ILE A 58 -0.31 -10.96 -2.54
CA ILE A 58 0.48 -10.83 -3.78
C ILE A 58 1.92 -10.41 -3.53
N TYR A 59 2.22 -9.78 -2.39
CA TYR A 59 3.58 -9.35 -2.05
C TYR A 59 3.74 -9.09 -0.55
N THR A 60 4.92 -9.39 -0.01
CA THR A 60 5.30 -9.10 1.38
C THR A 60 6.63 -8.38 1.40
N HIS A 61 6.69 -7.21 2.02
CA HIS A 61 7.94 -6.51 2.29
C HIS A 61 8.22 -6.57 3.79
N ARG A 62 9.36 -7.16 4.17
CA ARG A 62 9.86 -7.17 5.54
C ARG A 62 11.14 -6.35 5.57
N ASP A 63 11.13 -5.30 6.38
CA ASP A 63 12.31 -4.56 6.85
C ASP A 63 13.35 -4.19 5.78
N ARG A 64 13.17 -3.03 5.13
CA ARG A 64 14.32 -2.24 4.68
C ARG A 64 14.08 -0.78 5.03
N SER A 65 14.96 -0.27 5.91
CA SER A 65 14.91 1.11 6.39
C SER A 65 15.31 2.15 5.33
N ASP A 66 15.62 1.74 4.09
CA ASP A 66 15.98 2.64 2.99
C ASP A 66 14.76 3.33 2.36
N GLN A 67 13.54 2.87 2.67
CA GLN A 67 12.29 3.46 2.17
C GLN A 67 11.66 4.46 3.15
N CYS A 68 12.33 4.75 4.27
CA CYS A 68 11.79 5.54 5.36
C CYS A 68 12.62 6.78 5.64
N GLU A 69 11.97 7.95 5.64
CA GLU A 69 12.56 9.23 6.01
C GLU A 69 12.02 9.70 7.35
N ASN A 70 12.89 10.26 8.19
CA ASN A 70 12.49 10.86 9.46
C ASN A 70 12.20 12.36 9.24
N SER A 71 11.01 12.81 9.59
CA SER A 71 10.67 14.24 9.68
C SER A 71 10.69 14.70 11.15
N PRO A 72 11.53 15.70 11.48
CA PRO A 72 11.55 16.30 12.82
C PRO A 72 10.46 17.37 13.05
N GLU A 73 9.57 17.64 12.08
CA GLU A 73 8.85 18.91 11.99
C GLU A 73 7.62 19.11 12.91
N ALA A 74 7.36 18.24 13.90
CA ALA A 74 6.14 18.35 14.72
C ALA A 74 6.30 18.06 16.21
N GLY A 75 7.45 18.36 16.83
CA GLY A 75 7.65 18.20 18.27
C GLY A 75 7.70 16.75 18.79
N SER A 76 7.41 15.78 17.92
CA SER A 76 7.73 14.35 18.05
C SER A 76 8.32 13.85 16.73
N PRO A 77 9.38 13.03 16.72
CA PRO A 77 9.91 12.46 15.49
C PRO A 77 8.82 11.63 14.79
N THR A 78 8.52 11.93 13.54
CA THR A 78 7.65 11.11 12.69
C THR A 78 8.50 10.44 11.63
N GLN A 79 8.34 9.14 11.43
CA GLN A 79 8.92 8.41 10.31
C GLN A 79 7.87 8.22 9.24
N SER A 80 8.20 8.60 8.00
CA SER A 80 7.39 8.39 6.81
C SER A 80 8.03 7.32 5.94
N CYS A 81 7.32 6.23 5.66
CA CYS A 81 7.81 5.13 4.82
C CYS A 81 6.92 4.96 3.60
N VAL A 82 7.51 4.78 2.41
CA VAL A 82 6.76 4.56 1.17
C VAL A 82 7.04 3.18 0.60
N TYR A 83 6.03 2.31 0.64
CA TYR A 83 6.10 0.95 0.12
C TYR A 83 5.42 0.85 -1.23
N ASN A 84 6.22 0.53 -2.25
CA ASN A 84 5.79 0.51 -3.63
C ASN A 84 5.53 -0.92 -4.12
N LEU A 85 4.44 -1.12 -4.86
CA LEU A 85 4.14 -2.34 -5.58
C LEU A 85 4.14 -2.06 -7.10
N PRO A 86 5.25 -2.35 -7.80
CA PRO A 86 5.31 -2.18 -9.25
C PRO A 86 4.54 -3.30 -9.96
N LYS A 87 3.65 -2.91 -10.87
CA LYS A 87 2.92 -3.80 -11.79
C LYS A 87 3.30 -3.45 -13.22
N ARG A 88 3.78 -4.43 -13.97
CA ARG A 88 4.23 -4.27 -15.36
C ARG A 88 3.42 -5.13 -16.29
N ASN A 89 3.35 -4.72 -17.56
CA ASN A 89 2.67 -5.44 -18.63
C ASN A 89 1.24 -5.86 -18.25
N LEU A 90 0.43 -4.86 -17.89
CA LEU A 90 -0.90 -5.08 -17.33
C LEU A 90 -1.85 -5.79 -18.29
N SER A 91 -2.59 -6.74 -17.73
CA SER A 91 -3.64 -7.52 -18.37
C SER A 91 -5.01 -7.20 -17.76
N LEU A 92 -6.11 -7.62 -18.40
CA LEU A 92 -7.45 -7.50 -17.80
C LEU A 92 -7.55 -8.24 -16.47
N SER A 93 -6.81 -9.35 -16.34
CA SER A 93 -6.73 -10.11 -15.10
C SER A 93 -5.92 -9.42 -14.01
N ASP A 94 -5.41 -8.20 -14.20
CA ASP A 94 -4.79 -7.37 -13.15
C ASP A 94 -5.76 -6.35 -12.55
N ALA A 95 -6.94 -6.16 -13.16
CA ALA A 95 -7.96 -5.24 -12.65
C ALA A 95 -8.55 -5.71 -11.31
N GLY A 96 -8.73 -4.79 -10.37
CA GLY A 96 -9.21 -5.12 -9.03
C GLY A 96 -8.91 -4.03 -8.01
N ILE A 97 -9.12 -4.34 -6.74
CA ILE A 97 -8.78 -3.43 -5.63
C ILE A 97 -7.55 -3.97 -4.91
N TYR A 98 -6.55 -3.12 -4.75
CA TYR A 98 -5.27 -3.44 -4.12
C TYR A 98 -5.22 -2.81 -2.73
N TYR A 99 -5.09 -3.63 -1.70
CA TYR A 99 -5.01 -3.21 -0.31
C TYR A 99 -3.60 -3.39 0.22
N CYS A 100 -3.11 -2.41 0.96
CA CYS A 100 -1.92 -2.50 1.78
C CYS A 100 -2.33 -2.79 3.22
N ALA A 101 -1.71 -3.74 3.90
CA ALA A 101 -1.81 -3.88 5.35
C ALA A 101 -0.43 -3.82 6.00
N VAL A 102 -0.38 -3.23 7.18
CA VAL A 102 0.85 -2.92 7.89
C VAL A 102 0.74 -3.51 9.28
N ALA A 103 1.67 -4.39 9.62
CA ALA A 103 1.85 -4.83 11.00
C ALA A 103 2.92 -3.94 11.66
N SER A 104 2.53 -3.24 12.73
CA SER A 104 3.39 -2.32 13.49
C SER A 104 2.88 -2.17 14.92
N CYS A 105 3.77 -2.03 15.91
CA CYS A 105 3.42 -1.91 17.34
C CYS A 105 2.47 -3.01 17.88
N GLY A 106 2.45 -4.20 17.28
CA GLY A 106 1.50 -5.26 17.65
C GLY A 106 0.08 -5.09 17.10
N GLU A 107 -0.16 -4.09 16.26
CA GLU A 107 -1.43 -3.86 15.56
C GLU A 107 -1.30 -4.16 14.06
N ILE A 108 -2.44 -4.40 13.40
CA ILE A 108 -2.53 -4.51 11.96
C ILE A 108 -3.47 -3.42 11.44
N LEU A 109 -2.95 -2.55 10.59
CA LEU A 109 -3.68 -1.45 9.98
C LEU A 109 -3.84 -1.70 8.49
N PHE A 110 -5.01 -1.37 7.95
CA PHE A 110 -5.33 -1.54 6.54
C PHE A 110 -5.45 -0.19 5.87
N GLY A 111 -4.87 -0.05 4.68
CA GLY A 111 -5.14 1.07 3.80
C GLY A 111 -6.53 0.98 3.16
N ASN A 112 -7.00 2.11 2.63
CA ASN A 112 -8.34 2.23 2.06
C ASN A 112 -8.55 1.47 0.75
N GLY A 113 -7.48 0.98 0.14
CA GLY A 113 -7.49 0.27 -1.14
C GLY A 113 -7.40 1.20 -2.35
N THR A 114 -6.67 0.75 -3.37
CA THR A 114 -6.53 1.44 -4.66
C THR A 114 -7.21 0.60 -5.75
N LYS A 115 -8.22 1.16 -6.43
CA LYS A 115 -8.87 0.47 -7.55
C LYS A 115 -8.05 0.67 -8.82
N LEU A 116 -7.62 -0.44 -9.41
CA LEU A 116 -6.93 -0.45 -10.71
C LEU A 116 -7.91 -0.91 -11.80
N ASN A 117 -8.21 -0.01 -12.74
CA ASN A 117 -8.99 -0.34 -13.93
C ASN A 117 -8.06 -0.51 -15.13
N VAL A 118 -8.14 -1.65 -15.80
CA VAL A 118 -7.37 -1.92 -17.03
C VAL A 118 -8.31 -1.90 -18.22
N GLN A 119 -8.12 -0.93 -19.10
CA GLN A 119 -8.91 -0.77 -20.32
C GLN A 119 -8.25 -1.48 -21.50
N GLY A 120 -9.08 -2.09 -22.35
CA GLY A 120 -8.62 -2.65 -23.61
C GLY A 120 -8.22 -1.54 -24.57
N LYS A 121 -7.11 -1.72 -25.29
CA LYS A 121 -6.76 -0.81 -26.39
C LYS A 121 -7.86 -0.91 -27.45
N PRO A 122 -8.42 0.21 -27.93
CA PRO A 122 -9.30 0.18 -29.10
C PRO A 122 -8.54 -0.48 -30.24
N LEU A 123 -9.10 -1.54 -30.83
CA LEU A 123 -8.63 -2.08 -32.10
C LEU A 123 -8.84 -0.98 -33.15
N MET A 124 -7.79 -0.22 -33.45
CA MET A 124 -7.75 0.62 -34.64
C MET A 124 -7.68 -0.32 -35.84
N LEU A 125 -8.82 -0.59 -36.45
CA LEU A 125 -8.90 -1.28 -37.74
C LEU A 125 -8.48 -0.27 -38.82
N PHE A 126 -7.34 -0.51 -39.45
CA PHE A 126 -6.89 0.19 -40.66
C PHE A 126 -7.22 -0.64 -41.90
#